data_AF-A0A0J7XY55-F1
#
_entry.id   AF-A0A0J7XY55-F1
#
_cell.length_a   1.000
_cell.length_b   1.000
_cell.length_c   1.000
_cell.angle_alpha   90.00
_cell.angle_beta   90.00
_cell.angle_gamma   90.00
#
_symmetry.space_group_name_H-M   'P 1'
#
loop_
_entity.id
_entity.type
_entity.pdbx_description
1 polymer ?
#
loop_
_entity_poly.entity_id
_entity_poly.type
_entity_poly.pdbx_seq_one_letter_code
_entity_poly.pdbx_strand_id
1 'polypeptide(L)'
;MSDADDIPAPFDPLRILTARQDIALCERLLQELDPFDRELFLLNRVEGYSFREIGRRKGLNEWAVKRKIFKVLDHLLDGMEGQ
;
A
#
# COMPACT_ATOMS: atom_id res chain seq x y z
N MET A 1 -30.80 -2.33 29.91
CA MET A 1 -30.00 -1.37 29.13
C MET A 1 -29.28 -2.21 28.10
N SER A 2 -29.67 -2.09 26.83
CA SER A 2 -29.27 -3.00 25.76
C SER A 2 -28.12 -2.39 24.97
N ASP A 3 -27.07 -3.16 24.71
CA ASP A 3 -25.95 -2.89 23.79
C ASP A 3 -26.42 -2.80 22.32
N ALA A 4 -27.48 -2.05 22.05
CA ALA A 4 -28.09 -1.93 20.71
C ALA A 4 -27.64 -0.68 19.94
N ASP A 5 -26.80 0.18 20.54
CA ASP A 5 -26.36 1.44 19.94
C ASP A 5 -25.05 1.35 19.12
N ASP A 6 -24.44 0.17 19.00
CA ASP A 6 -23.17 -0.01 18.27
C ASP A 6 -23.34 -0.73 16.91
N ILE A 7 -24.46 -0.50 16.23
CA ILE A 7 -24.61 -0.85 14.81
C ILE A 7 -24.18 0.39 14.01
N PRO A 8 -23.03 0.37 13.30
CA PRO A 8 -22.59 1.52 12.52
C PRO A 8 -23.68 1.91 11.53
N ALA A 9 -24.14 3.15 11.61
CA ALA A 9 -25.08 3.68 10.64
C ALA A 9 -24.45 3.55 9.24
N PRO A 10 -25.20 3.09 8.21
CA PRO A 10 -24.68 2.86 6.87
C PRO A 10 -24.16 4.12 6.16
N PHE A 11 -24.27 5.29 6.79
CA PHE A 11 -23.76 6.56 6.31
C PHE A 11 -23.10 7.33 7.46
N ASP A 12 -21.79 7.15 7.62
CA ASP A 12 -20.96 7.92 8.54
C ASP A 12 -20.06 8.88 7.72
N PRO A 13 -20.41 10.17 7.64
CA PRO A 13 -19.65 11.15 6.87
C PRO A 13 -18.18 11.27 7.29
N LEU A 14 -17.87 11.06 8.57
CA LEU A 14 -16.50 11.12 9.07
C LEU A 14 -15.69 9.93 8.53
N ARG A 15 -16.26 8.72 8.55
CA ARG A 15 -15.63 7.54 7.93
C ARG A 15 -15.38 7.73 6.44
N ILE A 16 -16.32 8.31 5.71
CA ILE A 16 -16.16 8.58 4.26
C ILE A 16 -15.03 9.59 4.03
N LEU A 17 -14.96 10.65 4.86
CA LEU A 17 -13.90 11.65 4.77
C LEU A 17 -12.52 11.05 5.07
N THR A 18 -12.40 10.28 6.16
CA THR A 18 -11.15 9.58 6.53
C THR A 18 -10.69 8.65 5.40
N ALA A 19 -11.58 7.82 4.85
CA ALA A 19 -11.23 6.92 3.75
C ALA A 19 -10.70 7.68 2.51
N ARG A 20 -11.25 8.87 2.21
CA ARG A 20 -10.74 9.71 1.12
C ARG A 20 -9.36 10.28 1.43
N GLN A 21 -9.10 10.66 2.67
CA GLN A 21 -7.80 11.16 3.12
C GLN A 21 -6.74 10.05 3.06
N ASP A 22 -7.09 8.84 3.49
CA ASP A 22 -6.21 7.67 3.45
C ASP A 22 -5.81 7.31 2.00
N ILE A 23 -6.76 7.34 1.07
CA ILE A 23 -6.49 7.13 -0.36
C ILE A 23 -5.54 8.22 -0.88
N ALA A 24 -5.84 9.49 -0.60
CA ALA A 24 -5.00 10.61 -1.05
C ALA A 24 -3.59 10.58 -0.42
N LEU A 25 -3.43 10.04 0.78
CA LEU A 25 -2.13 9.79 1.38
C LEU A 25 -1.39 8.68 0.63
N CYS A 26 -2.04 7.53 0.44
CA CYS A 26 -1.45 6.40 -0.29
C CYS A 26 -1.00 6.81 -1.69
N GLU A 27 -1.82 7.56 -2.43
CA GLU A 27 -1.48 8.05 -3.76
C GLU A 27 -0.22 8.93 -3.75
N ARG A 28 -0.10 9.84 -2.77
CA ARG A 28 1.08 10.71 -2.63
C ARG A 28 2.33 9.91 -2.31
N LEU A 29 2.28 9.04 -1.29
CA LEU A 29 3.43 8.21 -0.91
C LEU A 29 3.89 7.31 -2.07
N LEU A 30 2.95 6.72 -2.82
CA LEU A 30 3.28 5.96 -4.03
C LEU A 30 3.89 6.83 -5.13
N GLN A 31 3.51 8.10 -5.26
CA GLN A 31 4.08 9.01 -6.26
C GLN A 31 5.50 9.47 -5.90
N GLU A 32 5.86 9.50 -4.62
CA GLU A 32 7.19 9.87 -4.14
C GLU A 32 8.23 8.75 -4.30
N LEU A 33 7.79 7.50 -4.43
CA LEU A 33 8.66 6.37 -4.73
C LEU A 33 9.39 6.54 -6.06
N ASP A 34 10.62 6.00 -6.12
CA ASP A 34 11.32 5.81 -7.39
C ASP A 34 10.43 5.00 -8.36
N PRO A 35 10.31 5.42 -9.64
CA PRO A 35 9.38 4.81 -10.59
C PRO A 35 9.57 3.30 -10.76
N PHE A 36 10.81 2.81 -10.68
CA PHE A 36 11.11 1.39 -10.83
C PHE A 36 10.67 0.63 -9.58
N ASP A 37 10.99 1.13 -8.39
CA ASP A 37 10.60 0.48 -7.14
C ASP A 37 9.08 0.50 -6.93
N ARG A 38 8.40 1.58 -7.34
CA ARG A 38 6.93 1.64 -7.41
C ARG A 38 6.35 0.56 -8.32
N GLU A 39 6.92 0.39 -9.50
CA GLU A 39 6.45 -0.63 -10.45
C GLU A 39 6.60 -2.05 -9.87
N LEU A 40 7.73 -2.37 -9.24
CA LEU A 40 7.93 -3.66 -8.58
C LEU A 40 6.89 -3.90 -7.48
N PHE A 41 6.63 -2.88 -6.66
CA PHE A 41 5.65 -2.94 -5.60
C PHE A 41 4.23 -3.20 -6.13
N LEU A 42 3.80 -2.46 -7.16
CA LEU A 42 2.47 -2.62 -7.77
C LEU A 42 2.32 -4.00 -8.42
N LEU A 43 3.34 -4.48 -9.13
CA LEU A 43 3.34 -5.83 -9.71
C LEU A 43 3.15 -6.91 -8.64
N ASN A 44 3.76 -6.75 -7.47
CA ASN A 44 3.62 -7.73 -6.40
C ASN A 44 2.29 -7.60 -5.65
N ARG A 45 1.90 -6.37 -5.27
CA ARG A 45 0.85 -6.14 -4.27
C ARG A 45 -0.53 -5.94 -4.88
N VAL A 46 -0.59 -5.40 -6.10
CA VAL A 46 -1.84 -5.13 -6.83
C VAL A 46 -2.09 -6.21 -7.87
N GLU A 47 -1.08 -6.52 -8.67
CA GLU A 47 -1.21 -7.48 -9.78
C GLU A 47 -0.93 -8.94 -9.36
N GLY A 48 -0.40 -9.17 -8.15
CA GLY A 48 -0.22 -10.51 -7.57
C GLY A 48 0.96 -11.32 -8.10
N TYR A 49 1.90 -10.72 -8.84
CA TYR A 49 3.10 -11.43 -9.30
C TYR A 49 4.01 -11.82 -8.13
N SER A 50 4.57 -13.03 -8.18
CA SER A 50 5.59 -13.46 -7.22
C SER A 50 6.92 -12.73 -7.44
N PHE A 51 7.77 -12.67 -6.41
CA PHE A 51 9.12 -12.09 -6.52
C PHE A 51 9.95 -12.73 -7.64
N ARG A 52 9.79 -14.04 -7.84
CA ARG A 52 10.47 -14.79 -8.90
C ARG A 52 10.02 -14.38 -10.30
N GLU A 53 8.71 -14.21 -10.51
CA GLU A 53 8.15 -13.78 -11.80
C GLU A 53 8.55 -12.35 -12.14
N ILE A 54 8.51 -11.45 -11.16
CA ILE A 54 8.99 -10.08 -11.29
C ILE A 54 10.48 -10.07 -11.65
N GLY A 55 11.28 -10.88 -10.95
CA GLY A 55 12.72 -11.00 -11.22
C GLY A 55 12.99 -11.42 -12.66
N ARG A 56 12.32 -12.46 -13.16
CA ARG A 56 12.42 -12.89 -14.56
C ARG A 56 12.04 -11.78 -15.54
N ARG A 57 10.97 -11.03 -15.25
CA ARG A 57 10.46 -9.96 -16.13
C ARG A 57 11.37 -8.73 -16.15
N LYS A 58 12.08 -8.46 -15.06
CA LYS A 58 12.91 -7.26 -14.87
C LYS A 58 14.42 -7.51 -14.97
N GLY A 59 14.84 -8.76 -15.23
CA GLY A 59 16.26 -9.11 -15.29
C GLY A 59 16.95 -9.08 -13.92
N LEU A 60 16.19 -9.30 -12.85
CA LEU A 60 16.67 -9.31 -11.47
C LEU A 60 16.60 -10.72 -10.89
N ASN A 61 17.47 -11.03 -9.93
CA ASN A 61 17.28 -12.21 -9.10
C ASN A 61 16.17 -11.97 -8.06
N GLU A 62 15.56 -13.06 -7.60
CA GLU A 62 14.42 -13.02 -6.67
C GLU A 62 14.74 -12.29 -5.36
N TRP A 63 15.96 -12.45 -4.83
CA TRP A 63 16.39 -11.79 -3.60
C TRP A 63 16.47 -10.27 -3.77
N ALA A 64 16.96 -9.77 -4.91
CA ALA A 64 17.04 -8.35 -5.21
C ALA A 64 15.64 -7.73 -5.29
N VAL A 65 14.69 -8.41 -5.91
CA VAL A 65 13.28 -8.00 -5.94
C VAL A 65 12.71 -7.94 -4.53
N LYS A 66 12.89 -9.01 -3.75
CA LYS A 66 12.44 -9.09 -2.35
C LYS A 66 12.98 -7.91 -1.54
N ARG A 67 14.29 -7.68 -1.58
CA ARG A 67 14.96 -6.58 -0.85
C ARG A 67 14.42 -5.21 -1.25
N LYS A 68 14.17 -4.96 -2.54
CA LYS A 68 13.59 -3.69 -3.00
C LYS A 68 12.18 -3.48 -2.50
N ILE A 69 11.33 -4.50 -2.59
CA ILE A 69 9.94 -4.42 -2.11
C ILE A 69 9.87 -4.21 -0.60
N PHE A 70 10.73 -4.86 0.19
CA PHE A 70 10.77 -4.60 1.65
C PHE A 70 11.15 -3.17 1.97
N LYS A 71 12.13 -2.59 1.28
CA LYS A 71 12.48 -1.17 1.46
C LYS A 71 11.34 -0.23 1.12
N VAL A 72 10.58 -0.55 0.07
CA VAL A 72 9.36 0.20 -0.28
C VAL A 72 8.33 0.08 0.83
N LEU A 73 8.08 -1.12 1.35
CA LEU A 73 7.15 -1.33 2.46
C LEU A 73 7.54 -0.54 3.70
N ASP A 74 8.83 -0.58 4.10
CA ASP A 74 9.33 0.19 5.24
C ASP A 74 9.08 1.70 5.04
N HIS A 75 9.42 2.23 3.86
CA HIS A 75 9.21 3.65 3.54
C HIS A 75 7.72 4.05 3.56
N LEU A 76 6.84 3.20 3.03
CA LEU A 76 5.41 3.46 3.04
C LEU A 76 4.82 3.38 4.45
N LEU A 77 5.26 2.43 5.28
CA LEU A 77 4.83 2.32 6.67
C LEU A 77 5.25 3.56 7.47
N ASP A 78 6.51 3.98 7.35
CA ASP A 78 7.02 5.20 7.99
C ASP A 78 6.20 6.44 7.56
N GLY A 79 5.87 6.54 6.27
CA GLY A 79 5.05 7.63 5.73
C GLY A 79 3.59 7.62 6.20
N MET A 80 3.05 6.45 6.54
CA MET A 80 1.70 6.30 7.10
C MET A 80 1.66 6.57 8.61
N GLU A 81 2.72 6.21 9.35
CA GLU A 81 2.85 6.45 10.80
C GLU A 81 3.20 7.91 11.14
N GLY A 82 3.78 8.67 10.20
CA GLY A 82 4.11 10.08 10.36
C GLY A 82 2.92 11.07 10.36
N GLN A 83 1.68 10.59 10.53
CA GLN A 83 0.44 11.38 10.60
C GLN A 83 -0.18 11.41 12.00
#